data_AF-A0A4S4FYL3-F1
#
_entry.id   AF-A0A4S4FYL3-F1
#
_cell.length_a   1.000
_cell.length_b   1.000
_cell.length_c   1.000
_cell.angle_alpha   90.00
_cell.angle_beta   90.00
_cell.angle_gamma   90.00
#
_symmetry.space_group_name_H-M   'P 1'
#
loop_
_entity.id
_entity.type
_entity.pdbx_description
1 polymer ?
#
loop_
_entity_poly.entity_id
_entity_poly.type
_entity_poly.pdbx_seq_one_letter_code
_entity_poly.pdbx_strand_id
1 'polypeptide(L)'
;MKVVAYIGSVLLATGVMVGAGFLLVLTTPRDGRWLIFLAFFAVTTFIYGPLILGSISAFWDTTVSADSRSYFRRYLFGVGIAEGLGVVAIIVYSVVVGAPIWLPILFIVLAAGLFAAGLAVGRSLIRHELAHPRPVTAWVPVSRREVGRKIAIIAITFVVFLLAGLALFLLLGRGDSHRIGETAVEVSLAVEFAFIAAGFACVMCSLSINRRLRATGGGDLGRMRRYMKLVLRRKPIELEESERVGAARYAAIVSYTLAFQLGFIGLLYAGILIQQIQSLTYRRSSSFNVALIVLLVAILVWAIPLTIRRIVLARRYAREHADLLTAEAPAPAPLVE
;
A
#
# COMPACT_ATOMS: atom_id res chain seq x y z
N MET A 1 8.65 -14.73 -9.48
CA MET A 1 9.21 -13.37 -9.72
C MET A 1 8.42 -12.25 -9.04
N LYS A 2 7.20 -11.89 -9.46
CA LYS A 2 6.48 -10.72 -8.87
C LYS A 2 6.24 -10.78 -7.34
N VAL A 3 5.98 -11.96 -6.79
CA VAL A 3 5.80 -12.12 -5.33
C VAL A 3 7.12 -11.90 -4.60
N VAL A 4 8.22 -12.46 -5.11
CA VAL A 4 9.57 -12.29 -4.54
C VAL A 4 10.02 -10.83 -4.65
N ALA A 5 9.84 -10.18 -5.80
CA ALA A 5 10.15 -8.76 -5.97
C ALA A 5 9.31 -7.88 -5.03
N TYR A 6 8.02 -8.20 -4.85
CA TYR A 6 7.17 -7.52 -3.89
C TYR A 6 7.68 -7.71 -2.44
N ILE A 7 7.91 -8.95 -2.01
CA ILE A 7 8.45 -9.25 -0.67
C ILE A 7 9.79 -8.54 -0.46
N GLY A 8 10.72 -8.65 -1.41
CA GLY A 8 12.01 -7.98 -1.36
C GLY A 8 11.89 -6.46 -1.27
N SER A 9 10.95 -5.86 -2.02
CA SER A 9 10.68 -4.43 -1.94
C SER A 9 10.11 -4.00 -0.59
N VAL A 10 9.25 -4.80 0.02
CA VAL A 10 8.69 -4.54 1.36
C VAL A 10 9.75 -4.69 2.44
N LEU A 11 10.61 -5.71 2.35
CA LEU A 11 11.73 -5.92 3.28
C LEU A 11 12.75 -4.79 3.16
N LEU A 12 13.11 -4.39 1.94
CA LEU A 12 14.00 -3.26 1.69
C LEU A 12 13.40 -1.96 2.23
N ALA A 13 12.13 -1.67 1.92
CA ALA A 13 11.44 -0.48 2.42
C ALA A 13 11.43 -0.44 3.94
N THR A 14 11.06 -1.55 4.58
CA THR A 14 11.01 -1.67 6.04
C THR A 14 12.39 -1.50 6.65
N GLY A 15 13.41 -2.20 6.13
CA GLY A 15 14.78 -2.11 6.63
C GLY A 15 15.35 -0.70 6.51
N VAL A 16 15.15 -0.06 5.37
CA VAL A 16 15.57 1.33 5.14
C VAL A 16 14.81 2.29 6.07
N MET A 17 13.49 2.11 6.24
CA MET A 17 12.68 2.97 7.10
C MET A 17 13.09 2.86 8.57
N VAL A 18 13.33 1.63 9.05
CA VAL A 18 13.80 1.37 10.42
C VAL A 18 15.20 1.93 10.62
N GLY A 19 16.13 1.65 9.71
CA GLY A 19 17.50 2.16 9.77
C GLY A 19 17.54 3.69 9.75
N ALA A 20 16.77 4.32 8.86
CA ALA A 20 16.64 5.76 8.78
C ALA A 20 16.04 6.35 10.06
N GLY A 21 14.95 5.76 10.58
CA GLY A 21 14.32 6.20 11.82
C GLY A 21 15.27 6.13 13.01
N PHE A 22 15.99 5.01 13.17
CA PHE A 22 16.99 4.83 14.21
C PHE A 22 18.09 5.88 14.11
N LEU A 23 18.62 6.08 12.90
CA LEU A 23 19.70 7.01 12.66
C LEU A 23 19.26 8.46 12.93
N LEU A 24 18.05 8.85 12.50
CA LEU A 24 17.46 10.16 12.81
C LEU A 24 17.26 10.36 14.31
N VAL A 25 16.79 9.35 15.04
CA VAL A 25 16.61 9.44 16.50
C VAL A 25 17.94 9.63 17.21
N LEU A 26 19.00 8.94 16.77
CA LEU A 26 20.34 9.08 17.35
C LEU A 26 20.97 10.44 17.05
N THR A 27 20.71 11.03 15.88
CA THR A 27 21.32 12.30 15.47
C THR A 27 20.52 13.54 15.88
N THR A 28 19.26 13.40 16.33
CA THR A 28 18.43 14.56 16.69
C THR A 28 18.60 14.94 18.17
N PRO A 29 19.03 16.18 18.49
CA PRO A 29 19.03 16.72 19.84
C PRO A 29 17.64 16.69 20.48
N ARG A 30 17.59 16.59 21.82
CA ARG A 30 16.33 16.46 22.57
C ARG A 30 15.38 17.64 22.36
N ASP A 31 15.92 18.83 22.11
CA ASP A 31 15.15 20.07 22.01
C ASP A 31 14.53 20.27 20.60
N GLY A 32 15.00 19.50 19.61
CA GLY A 32 14.57 19.57 18.21
C GLY A 32 13.60 18.47 17.77
N ARG A 33 12.97 17.73 18.70
CA ARG A 33 12.17 16.51 18.38
C ARG A 33 11.03 16.73 17.37
N TRP A 34 10.48 17.93 17.27
CA TRP A 34 9.45 18.23 16.27
C TRP A 34 10.01 18.23 14.83
N LEU A 35 11.31 18.51 14.63
CA LEU A 35 11.95 18.47 13.31
C LEU A 35 12.06 17.04 12.76
N ILE A 36 11.93 16.02 13.62
CA ILE A 36 11.86 14.61 13.20
C ILE A 36 10.70 14.39 12.23
N PHE A 37 9.59 15.13 12.35
CA PHE A 37 8.48 15.04 11.40
C PHE A 37 8.90 15.38 9.97
N LEU A 38 9.73 16.41 9.82
CA LEU A 38 10.21 16.87 8.52
C LEU A 38 11.13 15.81 7.89
N ALA A 39 12.07 15.27 8.68
CA ALA A 39 12.97 14.21 8.22
C ALA A 39 12.21 12.91 7.92
N PHE A 40 11.26 12.52 8.77
CA PHE A 40 10.45 11.33 8.57
C PHE A 40 9.58 11.44 7.30
N PHE A 41 9.01 12.62 7.04
CA PHE A 41 8.28 12.89 5.81
C PHE A 41 9.18 12.78 4.58
N ALA A 42 10.38 13.34 4.63
CA ALA A 42 11.37 13.23 3.55
C ALA A 42 11.74 11.77 3.28
N VAL A 43 12.13 11.02 4.32
CA VAL A 43 12.49 9.60 4.23
C VAL A 43 11.33 8.75 3.70
N THR A 44 10.11 8.98 4.20
CA THR A 44 8.91 8.30 3.71
C THR A 44 8.73 8.54 2.21
N THR A 45 8.93 9.78 1.76
CA THR A 45 8.83 10.14 0.34
C THR A 45 9.91 9.47 -0.50
N PHE A 46 11.16 9.46 -0.03
CA PHE A 46 12.30 8.82 -0.70
C PHE A 46 12.16 7.30 -0.84
N ILE A 47 11.47 6.65 0.09
CA ILE A 47 11.26 5.20 0.05
C ILE A 47 10.02 4.87 -0.79
N TYR A 48 8.86 5.44 -0.43
CA TYR A 48 7.60 5.04 -1.05
C TYR A 48 7.37 5.65 -2.43
N GLY A 49 7.94 6.81 -2.75
CA GLY A 49 7.86 7.42 -4.07
C GLY A 49 8.38 6.49 -5.17
N PRO A 50 9.66 6.08 -5.12
CA PRO A 50 10.25 5.13 -6.05
C PRO A 50 9.56 3.77 -6.08
N LEU A 51 9.16 3.26 -4.90
CA LEU A 51 8.49 1.97 -4.80
C LEU A 51 7.14 1.97 -5.50
N ILE A 52 6.33 3.02 -5.33
CA ILE A 52 5.04 3.13 -6.02
C ILE A 52 5.27 3.32 -7.52
N LEU A 53 6.26 4.12 -7.92
CA LEU A 53 6.62 4.32 -9.32
C LEU A 53 7.08 3.02 -10.00
N GLY A 54 7.95 2.26 -9.34
CA GLY A 54 8.42 0.94 -9.77
C GLY A 54 7.27 -0.08 -9.81
N SER A 55 6.39 -0.06 -8.82
CA SER A 55 5.19 -0.91 -8.79
C SER A 55 4.25 -0.59 -9.94
N ILE A 56 3.95 0.69 -10.21
CA ILE A 56 3.10 1.11 -11.32
C ILE A 56 3.72 0.69 -12.66
N SER A 57 5.01 0.90 -12.87
CA SER A 57 5.69 0.54 -14.12
C SER A 57 5.86 -0.97 -14.31
N ALA A 58 5.99 -1.74 -13.23
CA ALA A 58 5.95 -3.21 -13.30
C ALA A 58 4.53 -3.75 -13.52
N PHE A 59 3.52 -3.03 -13.03
CA PHE A 59 2.15 -3.51 -13.00
C PHE A 59 1.32 -3.05 -14.20
N TRP A 60 1.65 -1.95 -14.84
CA TRP A 60 0.91 -1.42 -15.98
C TRP A 60 1.83 -1.16 -17.15
N ASP A 61 1.37 -1.45 -18.36
CA ASP A 61 2.06 -1.01 -19.56
C ASP A 61 1.76 0.48 -19.77
N THR A 62 2.80 1.28 -19.54
CA THR A 62 2.73 2.74 -19.60
C THR A 62 2.93 3.27 -21.02
N THR A 63 3.20 2.39 -21.99
CA THR A 63 3.63 2.76 -23.33
C THR A 63 2.58 2.54 -24.42
N VAL A 64 1.62 1.63 -24.19
CA VAL A 64 0.59 1.25 -25.18
C VAL A 64 -0.26 2.41 -25.65
N SER A 65 -0.79 3.22 -24.74
CA SER A 65 -1.72 4.31 -25.07
C SER A 65 -1.13 5.70 -24.77
N ALA A 66 -1.50 6.70 -25.57
CA ALA A 66 -1.11 8.10 -25.34
C ALA A 66 -1.60 8.60 -23.95
N ASP A 67 -2.79 8.17 -23.56
CA ASP A 67 -3.36 8.43 -22.22
C ASP A 67 -2.50 7.84 -21.10
N SER A 68 -2.05 6.59 -21.26
CA SER A 68 -1.16 5.91 -20.29
C SER A 68 0.18 6.63 -20.18
N ARG A 69 0.80 7.00 -21.31
CA ARG A 69 2.06 7.76 -21.35
C ARG A 69 1.95 9.12 -20.67
N SER A 70 0.91 9.89 -21.01
CA SER A 70 0.66 11.22 -20.42
C SER A 70 0.42 11.14 -18.92
N TYR A 71 -0.34 10.13 -18.48
CA TYR A 71 -0.60 9.92 -17.05
C TYR A 71 0.65 9.48 -16.30
N PHE A 72 1.42 8.53 -16.83
CA PHE A 72 2.66 8.09 -16.22
C PHE A 72 3.69 9.22 -16.12
N ARG A 73 3.81 10.07 -17.14
CA ARG A 73 4.66 11.28 -17.08
C ARG A 73 4.24 12.25 -15.97
N ARG A 74 2.95 12.50 -15.80
CA ARG A 74 2.45 13.34 -14.69
C ARG A 74 2.75 12.71 -13.33
N TYR A 75 2.62 11.39 -13.22
CA TYR A 75 2.94 10.66 -12.00
C TYR A 75 4.45 10.73 -11.68
N LEU A 76 5.30 10.47 -12.68
CA LEU A 76 6.75 10.62 -12.60
C LEU A 76 7.14 12.02 -12.14
N PHE A 77 6.55 13.06 -12.74
CA PHE A 77 6.80 14.45 -12.36
C PHE A 77 6.34 14.75 -10.93
N GLY A 78 5.17 14.23 -10.52
CA GLY A 78 4.69 14.39 -9.15
C GLY A 78 5.60 13.74 -8.11
N VAL A 79 6.09 12.52 -8.38
CA VAL A 79 7.07 11.84 -7.52
C VAL A 79 8.39 12.62 -7.50
N GLY A 80 8.89 13.07 -8.65
CA GLY A 80 10.11 13.87 -8.73
C GLY A 80 10.04 15.20 -7.97
N ILE A 81 8.89 15.90 -8.02
CA ILE A 81 8.66 17.09 -7.17
C ILE A 81 8.67 16.70 -5.69
N ALA A 82 7.95 15.64 -5.32
CA ALA A 82 7.87 15.21 -3.92
C ALA A 82 9.25 14.83 -3.37
N GLU A 83 10.08 14.15 -4.16
CA GLU A 83 11.47 13.86 -3.81
C GLU A 83 12.32 15.12 -3.73
N GLY A 84 12.20 16.05 -4.69
CA GLY A 84 12.89 17.33 -4.62
C GLY A 84 12.56 18.10 -3.33
N LEU A 85 11.28 18.12 -2.95
CA LEU A 85 10.83 18.69 -1.66
C LEU A 85 11.39 17.90 -0.46
N GLY A 86 11.48 16.57 -0.56
CA GLY A 86 12.15 15.73 0.43
C GLY A 86 13.63 16.06 0.60
N VAL A 87 14.35 16.35 -0.49
CA VAL A 87 15.76 16.77 -0.46
C VAL A 87 15.90 18.11 0.25
N VAL A 88 15.05 19.08 -0.08
CA VAL A 88 15.04 20.37 0.63
C VAL A 88 14.73 20.15 2.12
N ALA A 89 13.73 19.33 2.44
CA ALA A 89 13.35 19.01 3.81
C ALA A 89 14.50 18.37 4.62
N ILE A 90 15.24 17.41 4.06
CA ILE A 90 16.35 16.76 4.77
C ILE A 90 17.56 17.68 4.93
N ILE A 91 17.82 18.58 3.96
CA ILE A 91 18.86 19.61 4.07
C ILE A 91 18.51 20.61 5.16
N VAL A 92 17.28 21.15 5.15
CA VAL A 92 16.78 22.07 6.19
C VAL A 92 16.86 21.41 7.56
N TYR A 93 16.39 20.17 7.68
CA TYR A 93 16.52 19.39 8.90
C TYR A 93 17.99 19.32 9.36
N SER A 94 18.91 18.96 8.47
CA SER A 94 20.33 18.78 8.80
C SER A 94 20.99 20.07 9.25
N VAL A 95 20.67 21.20 8.61
CA VAL A 95 21.20 22.52 8.97
C VAL A 95 20.66 22.98 10.33
N VAL A 96 19.35 22.87 10.57
CA VAL A 96 18.72 23.32 11.82
C VAL A 96 19.15 22.45 13.00
N VAL A 97 19.34 21.14 12.78
CA VAL A 97 19.77 20.19 13.81
C VAL A 97 21.28 20.22 14.06
N GLY A 98 22.07 20.82 13.15
CA GLY A 98 23.53 20.71 13.19
C GLY A 98 24.00 19.28 12.92
N ALA A 99 23.25 18.53 12.12
CA ALA A 99 23.57 17.15 11.79
C ALA A 99 24.85 17.07 10.92
N PRO A 100 25.63 15.98 11.00
CA PRO A 100 26.80 15.80 10.16
C PRO A 100 26.47 15.87 8.67
N ILE A 101 27.35 16.47 7.86
CA ILE A 101 27.11 16.69 6.42
C ILE A 101 26.90 15.38 5.63
N TRP A 102 27.44 14.26 6.12
CA TRP A 102 27.26 12.95 5.48
C TRP A 102 25.81 12.46 5.56
N LEU A 103 25.03 12.91 6.55
CA LEU A 103 23.65 12.49 6.78
C LEU A 103 22.71 12.84 5.62
N PRO A 104 22.57 14.12 5.21
CA PRO A 104 21.74 14.47 4.07
C PRO A 104 22.28 13.87 2.77
N ILE A 105 23.60 13.78 2.60
CA ILE A 105 24.23 13.14 1.43
C ILE A 105 23.79 11.68 1.33
N LEU A 106 23.84 10.92 2.42
CA LEU A 106 23.41 9.52 2.47
C LEU A 106 21.95 9.37 2.03
N PHE A 107 21.04 10.19 2.57
CA PHE A 107 19.63 10.12 2.21
C PHE A 107 19.35 10.51 0.75
N ILE A 108 20.05 11.52 0.23
CA ILE A 108 19.92 11.94 -1.17
C ILE A 108 20.42 10.85 -2.12
N VAL A 109 21.60 10.27 -1.84
CA VAL A 109 22.16 9.17 -2.63
C VAL A 109 21.23 7.95 -2.58
N LEU A 110 20.71 7.63 -1.40
CA LEU A 110 19.75 6.54 -1.24
C LEU A 110 18.45 6.79 -2.02
N ALA A 111 17.89 8.01 -1.95
CA ALA A 111 16.69 8.39 -2.69
C ALA A 111 16.91 8.26 -4.21
N ALA A 112 18.00 8.85 -4.72
CA ALA A 112 18.35 8.75 -6.13
C ALA A 112 18.56 7.29 -6.58
N GLY A 113 19.23 6.48 -5.74
CA GLY A 113 19.44 5.06 -5.96
C GLY A 113 18.13 4.27 -6.01
N LEU A 114 17.23 4.49 -5.04
CA LEU A 114 15.91 3.85 -5.01
C LEU A 114 15.05 4.29 -6.20
N PHE A 115 15.07 5.56 -6.58
CA PHE A 115 14.36 6.08 -7.74
C PHE A 115 14.82 5.42 -9.04
N ALA A 116 16.14 5.39 -9.27
CA ALA A 116 16.73 4.72 -10.43
C ALA A 116 16.42 3.21 -10.43
N ALA A 117 16.57 2.53 -9.29
CA ALA A 117 16.28 1.12 -9.14
C ALA A 117 14.79 0.81 -9.38
N GLY A 118 13.88 1.62 -8.84
CA GLY A 118 12.43 1.47 -9.04
C GLY A 118 12.05 1.53 -10.51
N LEU A 119 12.59 2.50 -11.25
CA LEU A 119 12.39 2.62 -12.70
C LEU A 119 13.01 1.46 -13.49
N ALA A 120 14.24 1.06 -13.16
CA ALA A 120 14.94 -0.02 -13.84
C ALA A 120 14.26 -1.39 -13.62
N VAL A 121 13.96 -1.72 -12.36
CA VAL A 121 13.28 -2.97 -11.97
C VAL A 121 11.88 -3.01 -12.56
N GLY A 122 11.13 -1.90 -12.51
CA GLY A 122 9.80 -1.83 -13.09
C GLY A 122 9.78 -2.12 -14.59
N ARG A 123 10.68 -1.48 -15.34
CA ARG A 123 10.86 -1.72 -16.79
C ARG A 123 11.35 -3.14 -17.10
N SER A 124 12.24 -3.69 -16.29
CA SER A 124 12.73 -5.06 -16.47
C SER A 124 11.61 -6.08 -16.27
N LEU A 125 10.81 -5.94 -15.21
CA LEU A 125 9.71 -6.85 -14.90
C LEU A 125 8.61 -6.84 -15.96
N ILE A 126 8.26 -5.68 -16.52
CA ILE A 126 7.25 -5.62 -17.59
C ILE A 126 7.78 -6.22 -18.89
N ARG A 127 9.04 -5.97 -19.27
CA ARG A 127 9.68 -6.59 -20.44
C ARG A 127 9.70 -8.12 -20.32
N HIS A 128 10.05 -8.64 -19.16
CA HIS A 128 10.03 -10.07 -18.91
C HIS A 128 8.61 -10.66 -19.04
N GLU A 129 7.59 -9.94 -18.58
CA GLU A 129 6.19 -10.40 -18.70
C GLU A 129 5.69 -10.35 -20.14
N LEU A 130 6.06 -9.33 -20.91
CA LEU A 130 5.75 -9.25 -22.34
C LEU A 130 6.44 -10.36 -23.15
N ALA A 131 7.69 -10.71 -22.79
CA ALA A 131 8.42 -11.82 -23.40
C ALA A 131 7.83 -13.21 -23.04
N HIS A 132 7.06 -13.31 -21.96
CA HIS A 132 6.43 -14.56 -21.53
C HIS A 132 4.93 -14.35 -21.27
N PRO A 133 4.13 -14.17 -22.34
CA PRO A 133 2.70 -13.94 -22.22
C PRO A 133 2.06 -15.09 -21.45
N ARG A 134 1.27 -14.75 -20.44
CA ARG A 134 0.49 -15.77 -19.73
C ARG A 134 -0.75 -16.11 -20.53
N PRO A 135 -1.22 -17.37 -20.51
CA PRO A 135 -2.48 -17.73 -21.14
C PRO A 135 -3.59 -16.83 -20.60
N VAL A 136 -4.38 -16.26 -21.51
CA VAL A 136 -5.56 -15.47 -21.13
C VAL A 136 -6.56 -16.43 -20.52
N THR A 137 -6.62 -16.46 -19.18
CA THR A 137 -7.65 -17.23 -18.49
C THR A 137 -9.00 -16.58 -18.73
N ALA A 138 -10.00 -17.39 -19.11
CA ALA A 138 -11.39 -16.95 -19.17
C ALA A 138 -11.78 -16.19 -17.89
N TRP A 139 -12.58 -15.14 -18.05
CA TRP A 139 -13.01 -14.35 -16.90
C TRP A 139 -13.88 -15.21 -15.99
N VAL A 140 -13.56 -15.23 -14.69
CA VAL A 140 -14.33 -15.96 -13.67
C VAL A 140 -14.72 -14.97 -12.56
N PRO A 141 -16.02 -14.89 -12.20
CA PRO A 141 -16.45 -14.03 -11.11
C PRO A 141 -15.82 -14.46 -9.78
N VAL A 142 -15.58 -13.48 -8.90
CA VAL A 142 -15.06 -13.76 -7.55
C VAL A 142 -16.15 -14.47 -6.74
N SER A 143 -15.91 -15.73 -6.41
CA SER A 143 -16.87 -16.53 -5.65
C SER A 143 -16.92 -16.14 -4.18
N ARG A 144 -18.09 -16.26 -3.54
CA ARG A 144 -18.24 -16.05 -2.09
C ARG A 144 -17.33 -16.96 -1.28
N ARG A 145 -17.11 -18.19 -1.75
CA ARG A 145 -16.20 -19.17 -1.12
C ARG A 145 -14.74 -18.71 -1.18
N GLU A 146 -14.31 -18.11 -2.29
CA GLU A 146 -12.96 -17.53 -2.41
C GLU A 146 -12.76 -16.38 -1.40
N VAL A 147 -13.75 -15.49 -1.26
CA VAL A 147 -13.73 -14.40 -0.29
C VAL A 147 -13.71 -14.93 1.14
N GLY A 148 -14.59 -15.88 1.47
CA GLY A 148 -14.64 -16.52 2.79
C GLY A 148 -13.33 -17.19 3.17
N ARG A 149 -12.69 -17.91 2.24
CA ARG A 149 -11.36 -18.51 2.45
C ARG A 149 -10.29 -17.45 2.74
N LYS A 150 -10.29 -16.32 2.01
CA LYS A 150 -9.34 -15.22 2.25
C LYS A 150 -9.55 -14.56 3.61
N ILE A 151 -10.80 -14.35 4.01
CA ILE A 151 -11.15 -13.84 5.35
C ILE A 151 -10.67 -14.83 6.42
N ALA A 152 -10.89 -16.13 6.24
CA ALA A 152 -10.40 -17.14 7.15
C ALA A 152 -8.87 -17.14 7.27
N ILE A 153 -8.13 -16.98 6.17
CA ILE A 153 -6.66 -16.85 6.20
C ILE A 153 -6.24 -15.63 7.02
N ILE A 154 -6.90 -14.48 6.84
CA ILE A 154 -6.61 -13.26 7.61
C ILE A 154 -6.88 -13.49 9.11
N ALA A 155 -8.01 -14.09 9.46
CA ALA A 155 -8.37 -14.39 10.84
C ALA A 155 -7.43 -15.41 11.49
N ILE A 156 -7.07 -16.49 10.78
CA ILE A 156 -6.09 -17.48 11.24
C ILE A 156 -4.72 -16.81 11.45
N THR A 157 -4.29 -15.95 10.51
CA THR A 157 -3.02 -15.21 10.65
C THR A 157 -3.04 -14.36 11.92
N PHE A 158 -4.13 -13.64 12.17
CA PHE A 158 -4.29 -12.87 13.41
C PHE A 158 -4.13 -13.76 14.65
N VAL A 159 -4.88 -14.87 14.72
CA VAL A 159 -4.85 -15.78 15.88
C VAL A 159 -3.47 -16.42 16.06
N VAL A 160 -2.83 -16.88 14.99
CA VAL A 160 -1.50 -17.50 15.05
C VAL A 160 -0.45 -16.52 15.57
N PHE A 161 -0.43 -15.28 15.06
CA PHE A 161 0.52 -14.27 15.52
C PHE A 161 0.24 -13.79 16.94
N LEU A 162 -1.04 -13.71 17.33
CA LEU A 162 -1.43 -13.41 18.71
C LEU A 162 -0.93 -14.50 19.66
N LEU A 163 -1.20 -15.77 19.36
CA LEU A 163 -0.76 -16.91 20.17
C LEU A 163 0.77 -17.01 20.20
N ALA A 164 1.45 -16.78 19.07
CA ALA A 164 2.91 -16.77 19.02
C ALA A 164 3.51 -15.63 19.86
N GLY A 165 2.94 -14.43 19.80
CA GLY A 165 3.35 -13.30 20.64
C GLY A 165 3.15 -13.58 22.12
N LEU A 166 2.00 -14.15 22.51
CA LEU A 166 1.72 -14.58 23.88
C LEU A 166 2.65 -15.71 24.35
N ALA A 167 2.94 -16.69 23.49
CA ALA A 167 3.85 -17.79 23.81
C ALA A 167 5.29 -17.30 23.98
N LEU A 168 5.76 -16.42 23.10
CA LEU A 168 7.07 -15.78 23.22
C LEU A 168 7.17 -14.99 24.52
N PHE A 169 6.12 -14.27 24.90
CA PHE A 169 6.03 -13.62 26.20
C PHE A 169 6.15 -14.62 27.36
N LEU A 170 5.35 -15.69 27.38
CA LEU A 170 5.42 -16.72 28.43
C LEU A 170 6.78 -17.42 28.51
N LEU A 171 7.56 -17.44 27.42
CA LEU A 171 8.92 -17.98 27.41
C LEU A 171 9.94 -16.99 27.97
N LEU A 172 9.84 -15.71 27.60
CA LEU A 172 10.77 -14.66 28.03
C LEU A 172 10.50 -14.18 29.47
N GLY A 173 9.24 -14.15 29.92
CA GLY A 173 8.83 -13.67 31.24
C GLY A 173 9.01 -14.66 32.39
N ARG A 174 9.57 -15.86 32.15
CA ARG A 174 9.82 -16.86 33.21
C ARG A 174 10.97 -16.51 34.16
N GLY A 175 11.74 -15.46 33.87
CA GLY A 175 12.92 -15.07 34.65
C GLY A 175 12.71 -13.94 35.66
N ASP A 176 11.70 -13.10 35.51
CA ASP A 176 11.54 -11.87 36.30
C ASP A 176 10.16 -11.78 36.97
N SER A 177 10.17 -11.38 38.25
CA SER A 177 8.98 -11.16 39.07
C SER A 177 8.22 -9.90 38.61
N HIS A 178 7.50 -10.00 37.49
CA HIS A 178 6.87 -8.86 36.82
C HIS A 178 5.71 -8.24 37.61
N ARG A 179 5.64 -6.89 37.59
CA ARG A 179 4.51 -6.11 38.08
C ARG A 179 3.36 -6.20 37.07
N ILE A 180 2.10 -6.11 37.54
CA ILE A 180 0.86 -6.14 36.70
C ILE A 180 0.92 -5.17 35.50
N GLY A 181 1.66 -4.06 35.61
CA GLY A 181 1.86 -3.09 34.52
C GLY A 181 2.72 -3.59 33.36
N GLU A 182 3.65 -4.53 33.57
CA GLU A 182 4.53 -5.06 32.52
C GLU A 182 3.79 -6.08 31.65
N THR A 183 2.95 -6.91 32.28
CA THR A 183 2.08 -7.88 31.58
C THR A 183 1.12 -7.21 30.59
N ALA A 184 0.65 -6.00 30.90
CA ALA A 184 -0.22 -5.24 30.02
C ALA A 184 0.51 -4.74 28.75
N VAL A 185 1.78 -4.33 28.85
CA VAL A 185 2.62 -3.96 27.68
C VAL A 185 2.81 -5.17 26.76
N GLU A 186 3.10 -6.31 27.35
CA GLU A 186 3.50 -7.49 26.59
C GLU A 186 2.33 -8.12 25.84
N VAL A 187 1.17 -8.22 26.48
CA VAL A 187 -0.08 -8.65 25.82
C VAL A 187 -0.44 -7.70 24.68
N SER A 188 -0.27 -6.40 24.89
CA SER A 188 -0.64 -5.41 23.90
C SER A 188 0.33 -5.38 22.72
N LEU A 189 1.62 -5.63 22.93
CA LEU A 189 2.60 -5.89 21.87
C LEU A 189 2.25 -7.15 21.05
N ALA A 190 1.82 -8.24 21.68
CA ALA A 190 1.34 -9.43 20.95
C ALA A 190 0.11 -9.11 20.07
N VAL A 191 -0.81 -8.29 20.59
CA VAL A 191 -1.98 -7.81 19.85
C VAL A 191 -1.58 -6.93 18.67
N GLU A 192 -0.62 -6.01 18.84
CA GLU A 192 -0.08 -5.18 17.75
C GLU A 192 0.49 -6.02 16.61
N PHE A 193 1.35 -7.00 16.94
CA PHE A 193 1.92 -7.89 15.94
C PHE A 193 0.85 -8.70 15.22
N ALA A 194 -0.19 -9.16 15.92
CA ALA A 194 -1.33 -9.83 15.33
C ALA A 194 -2.08 -8.94 14.33
N PHE A 195 -2.34 -7.68 14.68
CA PHE A 195 -2.99 -6.70 13.80
C PHE A 195 -2.16 -6.40 12.55
N ILE A 196 -0.85 -6.16 12.72
CA ILE A 196 0.07 -5.87 11.61
C ILE A 196 0.17 -7.08 10.68
N ALA A 197 0.35 -8.29 11.23
CA ALA A 197 0.43 -9.52 10.44
C ALA A 197 -0.87 -9.80 9.67
N ALA A 198 -2.03 -9.62 10.31
CA ALA A 198 -3.33 -9.73 9.65
C ALA A 198 -3.50 -8.68 8.54
N GLY A 199 -3.00 -7.47 8.75
CA GLY A 199 -2.90 -6.45 7.71
C GLY A 199 -2.09 -6.92 6.50
N PHE A 200 -0.90 -7.49 6.71
CA PHE A 200 -0.11 -8.07 5.62
C PHE A 200 -0.83 -9.22 4.91
N ALA A 201 -1.55 -10.08 5.65
CA ALA A 201 -2.38 -11.12 5.07
C ALA A 201 -3.49 -10.54 4.16
N CYS A 202 -4.10 -9.39 4.53
CA CYS A 202 -5.04 -8.67 3.64
C CYS A 202 -4.38 -8.28 2.32
N VAL A 203 -3.16 -7.74 2.36
CA VAL A 203 -2.43 -7.35 1.15
C VAL A 203 -2.11 -8.56 0.29
N MET A 204 -1.57 -9.63 0.88
CA MET A 204 -1.25 -10.87 0.17
C MET A 204 -2.50 -11.50 -0.46
N CYS A 205 -3.63 -11.51 0.26
CA CYS A 205 -4.91 -11.97 -0.26
C CYS A 205 -5.43 -11.08 -1.41
N SER A 206 -5.19 -9.77 -1.35
CA SER A 206 -5.60 -8.82 -2.40
C SER A 206 -4.79 -8.99 -3.69
N LEU A 207 -3.54 -9.48 -3.63
CA LEU A 207 -2.68 -9.61 -4.81
C LEU A 207 -3.31 -10.47 -5.91
N SER A 208 -3.96 -11.58 -5.57
CA SER A 208 -4.61 -12.43 -6.59
C SER A 208 -5.81 -11.73 -7.24
N ILE A 209 -6.52 -10.89 -6.49
CA ILE A 209 -7.68 -10.12 -6.96
C ILE A 209 -7.19 -8.97 -7.85
N ASN A 210 -6.14 -8.27 -7.43
CA ASN A 210 -5.48 -7.23 -8.22
C ASN A 210 -4.96 -7.76 -9.55
N ARG A 211 -4.46 -8.99 -9.61
CA ARG A 211 -4.08 -9.61 -10.91
C ARG A 211 -5.27 -9.77 -11.86
N ARG A 212 -6.44 -10.20 -11.36
CA ARG A 212 -7.66 -10.27 -12.18
C ARG A 212 -8.12 -8.87 -12.61
N LEU A 213 -7.97 -7.90 -11.72
CA LEU A 213 -8.27 -6.49 -12.00
C LEU A 213 -7.37 -5.92 -13.12
N ARG A 214 -6.08 -6.28 -13.15
CA ARG A 214 -5.18 -5.92 -14.25
C ARG A 214 -5.62 -6.56 -15.56
N ALA A 215 -6.00 -7.84 -15.52
CA ALA A 215 -6.44 -8.58 -16.70
C ALA A 215 -7.68 -7.94 -17.33
N THR A 216 -8.61 -7.38 -16.54
CA THR A 216 -9.77 -6.66 -17.09
C THR A 216 -9.41 -5.39 -17.88
N GLY A 217 -8.30 -4.74 -17.55
CA GLY A 217 -7.80 -3.56 -18.28
C GLY A 217 -6.82 -3.89 -19.41
N GLY A 218 -6.55 -5.17 -19.68
CA GLY A 218 -5.50 -5.59 -20.62
C GLY A 218 -4.09 -5.11 -20.25
N GLY A 219 -3.87 -4.69 -19.01
CA GLY A 219 -2.62 -4.06 -18.59
C GLY A 219 -2.45 -2.59 -19.02
N ASP A 220 -3.42 -1.97 -19.70
CA ASP A 220 -3.39 -0.55 -20.05
C ASP A 220 -3.96 0.31 -18.91
N LEU A 221 -3.10 1.15 -18.34
CA LEU A 221 -3.47 2.10 -17.28
C LEU A 221 -4.50 3.13 -17.75
N GLY A 222 -4.47 3.51 -19.03
CA GLY A 222 -5.42 4.44 -19.65
C GLY A 222 -6.86 3.90 -19.60
N ARG A 223 -7.06 2.70 -20.17
CA ARG A 223 -8.35 1.98 -20.10
C ARG A 223 -8.83 1.78 -18.67
N MET A 224 -7.95 1.32 -17.78
CA MET A 224 -8.27 1.13 -16.37
C MET A 224 -8.77 2.41 -15.70
N ARG A 225 -8.14 3.56 -16.00
CA ARG A 225 -8.57 4.86 -15.48
C ARG A 225 -9.92 5.29 -16.04
N ARG A 226 -10.23 4.98 -17.31
CA ARG A 226 -11.57 5.22 -17.90
C ARG A 226 -12.62 4.40 -17.15
N TYR A 227 -12.39 3.11 -16.92
CA TYR A 227 -13.28 2.26 -16.12
C TYR A 227 -13.46 2.79 -14.71
N MET A 228 -12.38 3.21 -14.05
CA MET A 228 -12.46 3.82 -12.72
C MET A 228 -13.31 5.10 -12.71
N LYS A 229 -13.15 5.99 -13.71
CA LYS A 229 -13.95 7.22 -13.81
C LYS A 229 -15.43 6.93 -14.05
N LEU A 230 -15.74 5.98 -14.93
CA LEU A 230 -17.11 5.57 -15.21
C LEU A 230 -17.77 4.99 -13.95
N VAL A 231 -17.17 3.96 -13.37
CA VAL A 231 -17.77 3.17 -12.28
C VAL A 231 -17.78 3.93 -10.95
N LEU A 232 -16.67 4.56 -10.57
CA LEU A 232 -16.54 5.20 -9.24
C LEU A 232 -16.95 6.67 -9.23
N ARG A 233 -16.92 7.37 -10.37
CA ARG A 233 -17.28 8.79 -10.46
C ARG A 233 -18.57 9.05 -11.24
N ARG A 234 -19.22 8.02 -11.80
CA ARG A 234 -20.44 8.14 -12.63
C ARG A 234 -20.33 9.19 -13.74
N LYS A 235 -19.12 9.38 -14.28
CA LYS A 235 -18.94 10.32 -15.38
C LYS A 235 -19.46 9.67 -16.67
N PRO A 236 -20.39 10.31 -17.41
CA PRO A 236 -20.80 9.81 -18.71
C PRO A 236 -19.58 9.91 -19.63
N ILE A 237 -19.02 8.76 -19.97
CA ILE A 237 -17.97 8.62 -20.96
C ILE A 237 -18.57 7.68 -21.98
N GLU A 238 -18.60 8.08 -23.24
CA GLU A 238 -19.00 7.21 -24.33
C GLU A 238 -17.98 6.06 -24.40
N LEU A 239 -18.47 4.85 -24.15
CA LEU A 239 -17.69 3.63 -24.19
C LEU A 239 -18.32 2.73 -25.23
N GLU A 240 -17.46 2.16 -26.07
CA GLU A 240 -17.80 1.06 -26.96
C GLU A 240 -18.37 -0.12 -26.16
N GLU A 241 -19.18 -0.95 -26.81
CA GLU A 241 -19.86 -2.08 -26.17
C GLU A 241 -18.88 -3.07 -25.50
N SER A 242 -17.72 -3.27 -26.13
CA SER A 242 -16.61 -4.06 -25.58
C SER A 242 -16.02 -3.47 -24.29
N GLU A 243 -15.93 -2.14 -24.21
CA GLU A 243 -15.43 -1.42 -23.03
C GLU A 243 -16.45 -1.41 -21.88
N ARG A 244 -17.75 -1.50 -22.17
CA ARG A 244 -18.81 -1.62 -21.14
C ARG A 244 -18.73 -2.97 -20.41
N VAL A 245 -18.49 -4.06 -21.13
CA VAL A 245 -18.24 -5.39 -20.51
C VAL A 245 -17.00 -5.34 -19.62
N GLY A 246 -15.92 -4.71 -20.08
CA GLY A 246 -14.70 -4.49 -19.28
C GLY A 246 -14.96 -3.68 -18.00
N ALA A 247 -15.76 -2.61 -18.09
CA ALA A 247 -16.14 -1.78 -16.96
C ALA A 247 -17.03 -2.53 -15.94
N ALA A 248 -17.97 -3.36 -16.40
CA ALA A 248 -18.79 -4.19 -15.54
C ALA A 248 -17.92 -5.22 -14.77
N ARG A 249 -17.00 -5.88 -15.47
CA ARG A 249 -16.02 -6.81 -14.86
C ARG A 249 -15.11 -6.10 -13.85
N TYR A 250 -14.64 -4.89 -14.18
CA TYR A 250 -13.88 -4.04 -13.26
C TYR A 250 -14.69 -3.72 -12.00
N ALA A 251 -15.96 -3.31 -12.14
CA ALA A 251 -16.83 -2.97 -11.02
C ALA A 251 -17.04 -4.13 -10.04
N ALA A 252 -17.22 -5.35 -10.58
CA ALA A 252 -17.35 -6.56 -9.78
C ALA A 252 -16.08 -6.80 -8.94
N ILE A 253 -14.90 -6.73 -9.54
CA ILE A 253 -13.61 -7.04 -8.89
C ILE A 253 -13.15 -5.92 -7.93
N VAL A 254 -13.30 -4.66 -8.33
CA VAL A 254 -12.83 -3.51 -7.54
C VAL A 254 -13.56 -3.40 -6.21
N SER A 255 -14.84 -3.82 -6.15
CA SER A 255 -15.61 -3.81 -4.91
C SER A 255 -15.01 -4.69 -3.82
N TYR A 256 -14.44 -5.84 -4.19
CA TYR A 256 -13.71 -6.73 -3.26
C TYR A 256 -12.33 -6.17 -2.95
N THR A 257 -11.63 -5.65 -3.96
CA THR A 257 -10.29 -5.07 -3.79
C THR A 257 -10.30 -3.94 -2.77
N LEU A 258 -11.26 -3.01 -2.89
CA LEU A 258 -11.44 -1.91 -1.94
C LEU A 258 -11.83 -2.40 -0.54
N ALA A 259 -12.61 -3.49 -0.43
CA ALA A 259 -12.94 -4.06 0.87
C ALA A 259 -11.72 -4.67 1.58
N PHE A 260 -10.86 -5.38 0.85
CA PHE A 260 -9.59 -5.89 1.40
C PHE A 260 -8.62 -4.75 1.73
N GLN A 261 -8.57 -3.70 0.92
CA GLN A 261 -7.77 -2.51 1.21
C GLN A 261 -8.27 -1.78 2.46
N LEU A 262 -9.58 -1.67 2.64
CA LEU A 262 -10.19 -1.11 3.85
C LEU A 262 -9.85 -1.95 5.08
N GLY A 263 -9.92 -3.29 4.96
CA GLY A 263 -9.49 -4.21 6.02
C GLY A 263 -8.01 -4.07 6.36
N PHE A 264 -7.13 -3.96 5.35
CA PHE A 264 -5.71 -3.68 5.55
C PHE A 264 -5.47 -2.38 6.32
N ILE A 265 -6.07 -1.27 5.86
CA ILE A 265 -5.92 0.04 6.51
C ILE A 265 -6.45 -0.02 7.95
N GLY A 266 -7.62 -0.62 8.16
CA GLY A 266 -8.23 -0.76 9.49
C GLY A 266 -7.35 -1.55 10.46
N LEU A 267 -6.86 -2.73 10.05
CA LEU A 267 -6.01 -3.59 10.89
C LEU A 267 -4.66 -2.93 11.17
N LEU A 268 -4.01 -2.36 10.14
CA LEU A 268 -2.72 -1.70 10.29
C LEU A 268 -2.82 -0.50 11.23
N TYR A 269 -3.82 0.35 11.04
CA TYR A 269 -4.00 1.53 11.89
C TYR A 269 -4.45 1.15 13.29
N ALA A 270 -5.21 0.08 13.48
CA ALA A 270 -5.55 -0.42 14.81
C ALA A 270 -4.29 -0.84 15.59
N GLY A 271 -3.38 -1.59 14.94
CA GLY A 271 -2.08 -1.93 15.53
C GLY A 271 -1.26 -0.70 15.90
N ILE A 272 -1.13 0.27 14.99
CA ILE A 272 -0.40 1.52 15.27
C ILE A 272 -1.08 2.32 16.40
N LEU A 273 -2.41 2.41 16.43
CA LEU A 273 -3.14 3.15 17.47
C LEU A 273 -2.90 2.54 18.85
N ILE A 274 -2.93 1.20 18.97
CA ILE A 274 -2.63 0.48 20.21
C ILE A 274 -1.23 0.82 20.70
N GLN A 275 -0.24 0.82 19.80
CA GLN A 275 1.14 1.21 20.09
C GLN A 275 1.25 2.65 20.62
N GLN A 276 0.53 3.58 20.00
CA GLN A 276 0.55 4.98 20.43
C GLN A 276 -0.17 5.18 21.78
N ILE A 277 -1.30 4.51 22.01
CA ILE A 277 -2.04 4.55 23.28
C ILE A 277 -1.15 4.07 24.43
N GLN A 278 -0.44 2.95 24.27
CA GLN A 278 0.52 2.50 25.28
C GLN A 278 1.59 3.55 25.56
N SER A 279 2.16 4.14 24.51
CA SER A 279 3.19 5.17 24.70
C SER A 279 2.67 6.39 25.49
N LEU A 280 1.37 6.69 25.45
CA LEU A 280 0.75 7.71 26.29
C LEU A 280 0.58 7.24 27.74
N THR A 281 0.14 6.01 27.96
CA THR A 281 -0.11 5.46 29.30
C THR A 281 1.17 5.38 30.15
N TYR A 282 2.32 5.05 29.57
CA TYR A 282 3.60 4.94 30.30
C TYR A 282 4.31 6.29 30.52
N ARG A 283 3.57 7.42 30.56
CA ARG A 283 4.07 8.80 30.77
C ARG A 283 5.21 9.22 29.84
N ARG A 284 5.36 8.55 28.70
CA ARG A 284 6.25 8.95 27.60
C ARG A 284 5.47 9.73 26.55
N SER A 285 4.54 10.57 26.99
CA SER A 285 3.71 11.40 26.10
C SER A 285 4.55 12.52 25.50
N SER A 286 5.22 12.20 24.41
CA SER A 286 5.72 13.22 23.51
C SER A 286 4.51 13.86 22.80
N SER A 287 4.54 15.19 22.59
CA SER A 287 3.57 15.87 21.73
C SER A 287 3.50 15.22 20.33
N PHE A 288 4.58 14.54 19.93
CA PHE A 288 4.65 13.72 18.72
C PHE A 288 3.60 12.61 18.70
N ASN A 289 3.50 11.80 19.76
CA ASN A 289 2.55 10.68 19.82
C ASN A 289 1.10 11.18 19.75
N VAL A 290 0.79 12.27 20.45
CA VAL A 290 -0.56 12.87 20.44
C VAL A 290 -0.89 13.38 19.04
N ALA A 291 0.00 14.16 18.43
CA ALA A 291 -0.21 14.69 17.07
C ALA A 291 -0.37 13.56 16.04
N LEU A 292 0.42 12.49 16.16
CA LEU A 292 0.33 11.32 15.30
C LEU A 292 -1.01 10.59 15.48
N ILE A 293 -1.48 10.38 16.72
CA ILE A 293 -2.81 9.79 16.98
C ILE A 293 -3.91 10.63 16.32
N VAL A 294 -3.92 11.95 16.56
CA VAL A 294 -4.93 12.84 15.98
C VAL A 294 -4.92 12.76 14.45
N LEU A 295 -3.73 12.78 13.84
CA LEU A 295 -3.57 12.64 12.39
C LEU A 295 -4.10 11.29 11.88
N LEU A 296 -3.73 10.18 12.54
CA LEU A 296 -4.18 8.83 12.15
C LEU A 296 -5.70 8.70 12.25
N VAL A 297 -6.30 9.19 13.34
CA VAL A 297 -7.76 9.20 13.53
C VAL A 297 -8.44 10.05 12.45
N ALA A 298 -7.93 11.25 12.18
CA ALA A 298 -8.46 12.12 11.13
C ALA A 298 -8.41 11.45 9.75
N ILE A 299 -7.29 10.78 9.42
CA ILE A 299 -7.16 10.00 8.18
C ILE A 299 -8.19 8.88 8.12
N LEU A 300 -8.42 8.13 9.20
CA LEU A 300 -9.41 7.05 9.22
C LEU A 300 -10.83 7.58 9.05
N VAL A 301 -11.21 8.60 9.82
CA VAL A 301 -12.53 9.23 9.76
C VAL A 301 -12.82 9.76 8.36
N TRP A 302 -11.81 10.24 7.64
CA TRP A 302 -11.97 10.69 6.25
C TRP A 302 -11.93 9.54 5.22
N ALA A 303 -10.99 8.60 5.34
CA ALA A 303 -10.73 7.57 4.34
C ALA A 303 -11.78 6.44 4.34
N ILE A 304 -12.26 6.04 5.52
CA ILE A 304 -13.26 4.97 5.67
C ILE A 304 -14.56 5.30 4.92
N PRO A 305 -15.26 6.42 5.18
CA PRO A 305 -16.53 6.70 4.51
C PRO A 305 -16.38 6.88 3.01
N LEU A 306 -15.28 7.50 2.56
CA LEU A 306 -14.97 7.61 1.13
C LEU A 306 -14.79 6.25 0.47
N THR A 307 -14.11 5.32 1.13
CA THR A 307 -13.87 3.97 0.61
C THR A 307 -15.16 3.15 0.61
N ILE A 308 -15.97 3.23 1.67
CA ILE A 308 -17.29 2.58 1.73
C ILE A 308 -18.20 3.09 0.60
N ARG A 309 -18.26 4.41 0.38
CA ARG A 309 -19.05 4.99 -0.71
C ARG A 309 -18.61 4.44 -2.07
N ARG A 310 -17.30 4.32 -2.31
CA ARG A 310 -16.76 3.73 -3.55
C ARG A 310 -17.11 2.25 -3.70
N ILE A 311 -17.08 1.48 -2.62
CA ILE A 311 -17.49 0.06 -2.62
C ILE A 311 -18.97 -0.06 -2.99
N VAL A 312 -19.84 0.77 -2.39
CA VAL A 312 -21.28 0.77 -2.68
C VAL A 312 -21.53 1.13 -4.14
N LEU A 313 -20.86 2.16 -4.67
CA LEU A 313 -20.99 2.56 -6.07
C LEU A 313 -20.54 1.45 -7.03
N ALA A 314 -19.40 0.81 -6.76
CA ALA A 314 -18.92 -0.31 -7.56
C ALA A 314 -19.88 -1.51 -7.53
N ARG A 315 -20.42 -1.85 -6.35
CA ARG A 315 -21.41 -2.93 -6.20
C ARG A 315 -22.71 -2.62 -6.94
N ARG A 316 -23.18 -1.38 -6.85
CA ARG A 316 -24.40 -0.95 -7.54
C ARG A 316 -24.23 -1.04 -9.05
N TYR A 317 -23.14 -0.52 -9.58
CA TYR A 317 -22.83 -0.60 -11.02
C TYR A 317 -22.74 -2.05 -11.50
N ALA A 318 -22.07 -2.93 -10.73
CA ALA A 318 -21.96 -4.35 -11.06
C ALA A 318 -23.31 -5.10 -11.03
N ARG A 319 -24.27 -4.66 -10.21
CA ARG A 319 -25.63 -5.21 -10.18
C ARG A 319 -26.49 -4.71 -11.34
N GLU A 320 -26.37 -3.42 -11.66
CA GLU A 320 -27.10 -2.80 -12.77
C GLU A 320 -26.69 -3.38 -14.14
N HIS A 321 -25.47 -3.90 -14.26
CA HIS A 321 -24.91 -4.48 -15.49
C HIS A 321 -24.57 -5.98 -15.33
N ALA A 322 -25.39 -6.71 -14.56
CA ALA A 322 -25.15 -8.12 -14.27
C ALA A 322 -25.30 -9.02 -15.51
N ASP A 323 -26.16 -8.61 -16.45
CA ASP A 323 -26.36 -9.18 -17.78
C ASP A 323 -25.06 -9.22 -18.60
N LEU A 324 -24.26 -8.15 -18.55
CA LEU A 324 -22.97 -8.05 -19.23
C LEU A 324 -21.88 -8.94 -18.61
N LEU A 325 -22.09 -9.44 -17.39
CA LEU A 325 -21.14 -10.35 -16.74
C LEU A 325 -21.32 -11.80 -17.21
N THR A 326 -22.54 -12.17 -17.63
CA THR A 326 -22.88 -13.50 -18.15
C THR A 326 -22.70 -13.61 -19.66
N ALA A 327 -22.65 -12.48 -20.38
CA ALA A 327 -22.31 -12.46 -21.79
C ALA A 327 -20.89 -13.02 -22.00
N GLU A 328 -20.80 -14.11 -22.73
CA GLU A 328 -19.54 -14.69 -23.18
C GLU A 328 -18.78 -13.60 -23.93
N ALA A 329 -17.52 -13.36 -23.57
CA ALA A 329 -16.77 -12.27 -24.18
C ALA A 329 -16.71 -12.50 -25.70
N PRO A 330 -17.10 -11.55 -26.55
CA PRO A 330 -16.73 -11.63 -27.96
C PRO A 330 -15.20 -11.77 -28.02
N ALA A 331 -14.73 -12.68 -28.89
CA ALA A 331 -13.32 -12.96 -29.07
C ALA A 331 -12.55 -11.63 -29.20
N PRO A 332 -11.37 -11.47 -28.57
CA PRO A 332 -10.60 -10.25 -28.68
C PRO A 332 -10.40 -9.94 -30.17
N ALA A 333 -10.81 -8.73 -30.59
CA ALA A 333 -10.56 -8.26 -31.95
C ALA A 333 -9.05 -8.44 -32.23
N PRO A 334 -8.67 -8.99 -33.40
CA PRO A 334 -7.27 -9.14 -33.74
C PRO A 334 -6.60 -7.77 -33.58
N LEU A 335 -5.49 -7.75 -32.85
CA LEU A 335 -4.64 -6.57 -32.78
C LEU A 335 -4.27 -6.24 -34.22
N VAL A 336 -4.82 -5.15 -34.74
CA VAL A 336 -4.40 -4.61 -36.03
C VAL A 336 -2.93 -4.25 -35.86
N GLU A 337 -2.06 -5.00 -36.56
CA GLU A 337 -0.60 -4.83 -36.57
C GLU A 337 -0.19 -3.45 -37.07
#